data_AF-A0A8X7YZ56-F1
#
_entry.id   AF-A0A8X7YZ56-F1
#
_cell.length_a   1.000
_cell.length_b   1.000
_cell.length_c   1.000
_cell.angle_alpha   90.00
_cell.angle_beta   90.00
_cell.angle_gamma   90.00
#
_symmetry.space_group_name_H-M   'P 1'
#
loop_
_entity.id
_entity.type
_entity.pdbx_description
1 polymer ?
#
loop_
_entity_poly.entity_id
_entity_poly.type
_entity_poly.pdbx_seq_one_letter_code
_entity_poly.pdbx_strand_id
1 'polypeptide(L)'
;MKKEELIFVPGPGFGHLASGLELAKRLLDHDDRLSITALVMNVPFIPSINSYTRSLAASQPRIKLVDLPQVDPPPPELLTISPEAYICDFVESYIPHVKTTVTDIISSLSNSDVRVAGFIVDFFCVSMIDIANEFSLPPYIFVTSNAGFLGLMLNLPKRHDEISEEMQMSDPDSLVPGFFNPVPARVLPDAVFNKHGGYAAYVKVAQRFKDGKGIIVNTFAELEPFVLRSFSDDHRIPPVYPVGPVLHLKGQPHPEINQDQLDKIMKWLDEQPQSSVVFLCFGSFGSFSPPQVKEIALGIEQSGFRFLWSMRFPHSPSNQFIEGRGIMCGWAPQVEVLAHRAIGGFVSHCGWNSISESLWYGVPIVTFPIYAEQQLNAFTMVKELGLSVELKLDSRVGGDLVTADEIAKSVICVMQSDSEVRKKVKEMSEKGRKAVMDGGSSFTSITQLIQDITGNN
;
A
#
# COMPACT_ATOMS: atom_id res chain seq x y z
N MET A 1 -14.61 -28.35 -16.22
CA MET A 1 -13.28 -27.67 -16.26
C MET A 1 -12.53 -28.06 -14.99
N LYS A 2 -11.21 -28.25 -15.05
CA LYS A 2 -10.40 -28.56 -13.86
C LYS A 2 -10.43 -27.39 -12.87
N LYS A 3 -10.51 -27.69 -11.58
CA LYS A 3 -10.37 -26.69 -10.51
C LYS A 3 -8.90 -26.42 -10.28
N GLU A 4 -8.56 -25.17 -9.99
CA GLU A 4 -7.19 -24.71 -9.87
C GLU A 4 -7.03 -23.99 -8.52
N GLU A 5 -6.03 -24.37 -7.75
CA GLU A 5 -5.69 -23.81 -6.44
C GLU A 5 -4.48 -22.89 -6.59
N LEU A 6 -4.54 -21.70 -5.99
CA LEU A 6 -3.38 -20.82 -5.84
C LEU A 6 -2.96 -20.77 -4.38
N ILE A 7 -1.65 -20.87 -4.15
CA ILE A 7 -1.09 -20.63 -2.82
C ILE A 7 -0.65 -19.17 -2.79
N PHE A 8 -1.06 -18.44 -1.76
CA PHE A 8 -0.70 -17.04 -1.57
C PHE A 8 0.04 -16.83 -0.25
N VAL A 9 1.20 -16.19 -0.29
CA VAL A 9 1.98 -15.78 0.90
C VAL A 9 1.94 -14.25 1.00
N PRO A 10 0.96 -13.68 1.72
CA PRO A 10 0.88 -12.24 1.94
C PRO A 10 2.01 -11.74 2.85
N GLY A 11 2.44 -10.50 2.62
CA GLY A 11 3.42 -9.82 3.48
C GLY A 11 2.84 -9.42 4.83
N PRO A 12 3.68 -9.25 5.86
CA PRO A 12 3.23 -8.79 7.16
C PRO A 12 2.77 -7.32 7.11
N GLY A 13 1.68 -7.00 7.82
CA GLY A 13 1.16 -5.64 7.95
C GLY A 13 -0.16 -5.39 7.24
N PHE A 14 -0.96 -4.45 7.77
CA PHE A 14 -2.29 -4.13 7.26
C PHE A 14 -2.29 -3.80 5.77
N GLY A 15 -1.34 -2.97 5.32
CA GLY A 15 -1.27 -2.53 3.94
C GLY A 15 -0.97 -3.65 2.94
N HIS A 16 -0.25 -4.69 3.38
CA HIS A 16 0.11 -5.82 2.53
C HIS A 16 -1.00 -6.87 2.51
N LEU A 17 -1.46 -7.27 3.69
CA LEU A 17 -2.44 -8.31 3.86
C LEU A 17 -3.81 -7.93 3.29
N ALA A 18 -4.26 -6.68 3.51
CA ALA A 18 -5.52 -6.19 2.98
C ALA A 18 -5.53 -6.26 1.45
N SER A 19 -4.54 -5.62 0.82
CA SER A 19 -4.44 -5.55 -0.64
C SER A 19 -4.23 -6.95 -1.24
N GLY A 20 -3.49 -7.82 -0.56
CA GLY A 20 -3.31 -9.21 -0.97
C GLY A 20 -4.62 -10.01 -0.97
N LEU A 21 -5.42 -9.90 0.10
CA LEU A 21 -6.71 -10.58 0.17
C LEU A 21 -7.74 -9.99 -0.80
N GLU A 22 -7.68 -8.69 -1.09
CA GLU A 22 -8.53 -8.08 -2.12
C GLU A 22 -8.11 -8.50 -3.53
N LEU A 23 -6.81 -8.66 -3.81
CA LEU A 23 -6.35 -9.28 -5.05
C LEU A 23 -6.88 -10.70 -5.16
N ALA A 24 -6.79 -11.49 -4.09
CA ALA A 24 -7.32 -12.85 -4.06
C ALA A 24 -8.82 -12.89 -4.38
N LYS A 25 -9.63 -12.01 -3.78
CA LYS A 25 -11.07 -11.90 -4.10
C LYS A 25 -11.30 -11.55 -5.56
N ARG A 26 -10.55 -10.59 -6.12
CA ARG A 26 -10.67 -10.24 -7.54
C ARG A 26 -10.36 -11.41 -8.46
N LEU A 27 -9.29 -12.16 -8.21
CA LEU A 27 -8.99 -13.36 -9.00
C LEU A 27 -10.15 -14.35 -8.99
N LEU A 28 -10.74 -14.58 -7.81
CA LEU A 28 -11.86 -15.49 -7.62
C LEU A 28 -13.15 -14.99 -8.30
N ASP A 29 -13.43 -13.68 -8.22
CA ASP A 29 -14.62 -13.09 -8.84
C ASP A 29 -14.54 -13.13 -10.38
N HIS A 30 -13.33 -13.19 -10.93
CA HIS A 30 -13.07 -13.31 -12.37
C HIS A 30 -13.12 -14.74 -12.91
N ASP A 31 -12.81 -15.76 -12.10
CA ASP A 31 -12.78 -17.15 -12.57
C ASP A 31 -13.26 -18.13 -11.50
N ASP A 32 -14.41 -18.75 -11.78
CA ASP A 32 -15.06 -19.65 -10.83
C ASP A 32 -14.33 -20.96 -10.56
N ARG A 33 -13.30 -21.27 -11.35
CA ARG A 33 -12.47 -22.46 -11.19
C ARG A 33 -11.41 -22.29 -10.10
N LEU A 34 -11.11 -21.06 -9.72
CA LEU A 34 -10.04 -20.74 -8.79
C LEU A 34 -10.50 -20.96 -7.34
N SER A 35 -9.59 -21.48 -6.53
CA SER A 35 -9.58 -21.39 -5.07
C SER A 35 -8.22 -20.90 -4.60
N ILE A 36 -8.17 -20.27 -3.43
CA ILE A 36 -6.94 -19.67 -2.89
C ILE A 36 -6.72 -20.12 -1.46
N THR A 37 -5.52 -20.59 -1.17
CA THR A 37 -5.03 -20.87 0.17
C THR A 37 -3.99 -19.83 0.55
N ALA A 38 -4.34 -18.95 1.48
CA ALA A 38 -3.45 -17.91 1.98
C ALA A 38 -2.72 -18.40 3.25
N LEU A 39 -1.39 -18.35 3.21
CA LEU A 39 -0.51 -18.76 4.31
C LEU A 39 -0.19 -17.55 5.18
N VAL A 40 -0.84 -17.45 6.33
CA VAL A 40 -0.81 -16.25 7.18
C VAL A 40 0.27 -16.42 8.24
N MET A 41 1.32 -15.60 8.17
CA MET A 41 2.33 -15.49 9.22
C MET A 41 1.71 -14.85 10.47
N ASN A 42 2.02 -15.38 11.65
CA ASN A 42 1.58 -14.79 12.90
C ASN A 42 2.48 -13.60 13.27
N VAL A 43 1.94 -12.39 13.25
CA VAL A 43 2.71 -11.14 13.44
C VAL A 43 2.52 -10.58 14.86
N PRO A 44 3.36 -10.95 15.85
CA PRO A 44 3.11 -10.63 17.25
C PRO A 44 3.18 -9.13 17.56
N PHE A 45 3.87 -8.35 16.74
CA PHE A 45 3.99 -6.90 16.88
C PHE A 45 2.80 -6.11 16.30
N ILE A 46 1.78 -6.79 15.75
CA ILE A 46 0.53 -6.18 15.29
C ILE A 46 -0.67 -6.97 15.84
N PRO A 47 -1.05 -6.78 17.12
CA PRO A 47 -2.00 -7.66 17.79
C PRO A 47 -3.38 -7.80 17.13
N SER A 48 -3.85 -6.76 16.41
CA SER A 48 -5.15 -6.76 15.73
C SER A 48 -5.12 -7.31 14.30
N ILE A 49 -3.95 -7.70 13.76
CA ILE A 49 -3.87 -8.14 12.38
C ILE A 49 -4.62 -9.46 12.15
N ASN A 50 -4.54 -10.42 13.07
CA ASN A 50 -5.15 -11.74 12.87
C ASN A 50 -6.68 -11.69 12.80
N SER A 51 -7.32 -10.90 13.67
CA SER A 51 -8.78 -10.69 13.62
C SER A 51 -9.18 -9.94 12.35
N TYR A 52 -8.37 -8.97 11.92
CA TYR A 52 -8.55 -8.25 10.67
C TYR A 52 -8.48 -9.17 9.45
N THR A 53 -7.47 -10.04 9.36
CA THR A 53 -7.33 -11.04 8.28
C THR A 53 -8.56 -11.91 8.14
N ARG A 54 -9.04 -12.43 9.28
CA ARG A 54 -10.19 -13.34 9.31
C ARG A 54 -11.46 -12.63 8.89
N SER A 55 -11.66 -11.39 9.33
CA SER A 55 -12.78 -10.53 8.90
C SER A 55 -12.78 -10.34 7.39
N LEU A 56 -11.63 -10.01 6.80
CA LEU A 56 -11.50 -9.84 5.35
C LEU A 56 -11.84 -11.12 4.58
N ALA A 57 -11.29 -12.26 5.00
CA ALA A 57 -11.48 -13.53 4.31
C ALA A 57 -12.88 -14.12 4.50
N ALA A 58 -13.57 -13.84 5.62
CA ALA A 58 -14.88 -14.39 5.94
C ALA A 58 -15.96 -14.14 4.87
N SER A 59 -15.77 -13.07 4.06
CA SER A 59 -16.67 -12.72 2.96
C SER A 59 -16.54 -13.61 1.71
N GLN A 60 -15.51 -14.46 1.61
CA GLN A 60 -15.22 -15.23 0.40
C GLN A 60 -14.87 -16.70 0.75
N PRO A 61 -15.82 -17.65 0.58
CA PRO A 61 -15.63 -19.05 1.00
C PRO A 61 -14.57 -19.82 0.21
N ARG A 62 -14.14 -19.31 -0.95
CA ARG A 62 -13.05 -19.88 -1.75
C ARG A 62 -11.65 -19.44 -1.30
N ILE A 63 -11.56 -18.59 -0.27
CA ILE A 63 -10.31 -18.24 0.40
C ILE A 63 -10.19 -19.08 1.67
N LYS A 64 -9.22 -19.98 1.71
CA LYS A 64 -8.82 -20.71 2.90
C LYS A 64 -7.63 -20.01 3.55
N LEU A 65 -7.78 -19.63 4.81
CA LEU A 65 -6.66 -19.14 5.61
C LEU A 65 -5.98 -20.33 6.32
N VAL A 66 -4.65 -20.37 6.27
CA VAL A 66 -3.83 -21.29 7.05
C VAL A 66 -2.88 -20.46 7.90
N ASP A 67 -3.14 -20.45 9.20
CA ASP A 67 -2.25 -19.80 10.17
C ASP A 67 -0.97 -20.63 10.31
N LEU A 68 0.18 -20.02 10.02
CA LEU A 68 1.48 -20.67 10.17
C LEU A 68 1.87 -20.73 11.66
N PRO A 69 2.62 -21.77 12.08
CA PRO A 69 3.16 -21.84 13.43
C PRO A 69 3.96 -20.59 13.79
N GLN A 70 3.83 -20.12 15.03
CA GLN A 70 4.56 -18.97 15.52
C GLN A 70 6.06 -19.24 15.54
N VAL A 71 6.84 -18.24 15.11
CA VAL A 71 8.31 -18.21 15.18
C VAL A 71 8.76 -17.16 16.19
N ASP A 72 10.01 -17.26 16.64
CA ASP A 72 10.64 -16.21 17.43
C ASP A 72 10.94 -15.00 16.52
N PRO A 73 10.44 -13.79 16.85
CA PRO A 73 10.72 -12.62 16.04
C PRO A 73 12.19 -12.20 16.13
N PRO A 74 12.73 -11.50 15.11
CA PRO A 74 14.04 -10.85 15.22
C PRO A 74 14.08 -9.85 16.40
N PRO A 75 15.27 -9.38 16.80
CA PRO A 75 15.41 -8.39 17.87
C PRO A 75 14.53 -7.14 17.63
N PRO A 76 13.69 -6.72 18.58
CA PRO A 76 12.78 -5.58 18.41
C PRO A 76 13.48 -4.27 18.05
N GLU A 77 14.73 -4.10 18.47
CA GLU A 77 15.55 -2.91 18.17
C GLU A 77 15.78 -2.77 16.66
N LEU A 78 15.88 -3.89 15.93
CA LEU A 78 16.06 -3.89 14.48
C LEU A 78 14.84 -3.29 13.77
N LEU A 79 13.62 -3.47 14.28
CA LEU A 79 12.41 -2.86 13.70
C LEU A 79 12.47 -1.33 13.73
N THR A 80 13.20 -0.74 14.67
CA THR A 80 13.37 0.73 14.76
C THR A 80 14.52 1.23 13.89
N ILE A 81 15.62 0.46 13.84
CA ILE A 81 16.84 0.87 13.14
C ILE A 81 16.77 0.56 11.64
N SER A 82 16.12 -0.53 11.27
CA SER A 82 15.99 -1.04 9.91
C SER A 82 14.73 -1.90 9.76
N PRO A 83 13.55 -1.27 9.63
CA PRO A 83 12.28 -1.99 9.49
C PRO A 83 12.29 -3.03 8.36
N GLU A 84 12.93 -2.71 7.24
CA GLU A 84 13.00 -3.57 6.06
C GLU A 84 13.84 -4.83 6.34
N ALA A 85 14.97 -4.70 7.02
CA ALA A 85 15.79 -5.85 7.42
C ALA A 85 15.05 -6.73 8.43
N TYR A 86 14.39 -6.12 9.42
CA TYR A 86 13.55 -6.84 10.36
C TYR A 86 12.47 -7.65 9.63
N ILE A 87 11.76 -7.05 8.67
CA ILE A 87 10.71 -7.73 7.91
C ILE A 87 11.29 -8.90 7.10
N CYS A 88 12.44 -8.71 6.43
CA CYS A 88 13.08 -9.78 5.68
C CYS A 88 13.50 -10.95 6.58
N ASP A 89 14.17 -10.68 7.70
CA ASP A 89 14.59 -11.71 8.66
C ASP A 89 13.39 -12.44 9.25
N PHE A 90 12.33 -11.69 9.59
CA PHE A 90 11.08 -12.25 10.09
C PHE A 90 10.43 -13.18 9.05
N VAL A 91 10.29 -12.73 7.81
CA VAL A 91 9.72 -13.55 6.72
C VAL A 91 10.57 -14.81 6.49
N GLU A 92 11.89 -14.70 6.46
CA GLU A 92 12.79 -15.83 6.24
C GLU A 92 12.71 -16.89 7.33
N SER A 93 12.45 -16.48 8.59
CA SER A 93 12.22 -17.43 9.68
C SER A 93 11.00 -18.33 9.47
N TYR A 94 10.04 -17.94 8.60
CA TYR A 94 8.88 -18.76 8.24
C TYR A 94 9.12 -19.75 7.09
N ILE A 95 10.28 -19.72 6.41
CA ILE A 95 10.57 -20.59 5.25
C ILE A 95 10.28 -22.09 5.55
N PRO A 96 10.74 -22.67 6.69
CA PRO A 96 10.47 -24.08 6.98
C PRO A 96 8.98 -24.39 7.15
N HIS A 97 8.22 -23.47 7.74
CA HIS A 97 6.79 -23.62 7.96
C HIS A 97 6.01 -23.52 6.64
N VAL A 98 6.33 -22.52 5.81
CA VAL A 98 5.74 -22.38 4.47
C VAL A 98 6.01 -23.63 3.65
N LYS A 99 7.25 -24.12 3.62
CA LYS A 99 7.63 -25.34 2.88
C LYS A 99 6.85 -26.56 3.35
N THR A 100 6.74 -26.76 4.67
CA THR A 100 5.96 -27.87 5.24
C THR A 100 4.50 -27.78 4.84
N THR A 101 3.88 -26.62 4.99
CA THR A 101 2.48 -26.41 4.64
C THR A 101 2.20 -26.58 3.14
N VAL A 102 3.10 -26.12 2.26
CA VAL A 102 3.00 -26.34 0.82
C VAL A 102 3.08 -27.84 0.49
N THR A 103 3.99 -28.56 1.13
CA THR A 103 4.12 -30.03 1.00
C THR A 103 2.81 -30.72 1.37
N ASP A 104 2.20 -30.33 2.49
CA ASP A 104 0.94 -30.89 2.99
C ASP A 104 -0.22 -30.59 2.03
N ILE A 105 -0.31 -29.36 1.53
CA ILE A 105 -1.34 -28.96 0.55
C ILE A 105 -1.22 -29.83 -0.72
N ILE A 106 -0.03 -29.89 -1.33
CA ILE A 106 0.20 -30.67 -2.54
C ILE A 106 -0.10 -32.15 -2.30
N SER A 107 0.36 -32.70 -1.17
CA SER A 107 0.10 -34.10 -0.80
C SER A 107 -1.40 -34.38 -0.65
N SER A 108 -2.13 -33.47 -0.01
CA SER A 108 -3.59 -33.60 0.19
C SER A 108 -4.38 -33.53 -1.12
N LEU A 109 -3.87 -32.82 -2.12
CA LEU A 109 -4.50 -32.64 -3.43
C LEU A 109 -4.07 -33.68 -4.47
N SER A 110 -3.06 -34.51 -4.17
CA SER A 110 -2.48 -35.49 -5.10
C SER A 110 -3.49 -36.48 -5.72
N ASN A 111 -4.57 -36.81 -5.01
CA ASN A 111 -5.65 -37.70 -5.47
C ASN A 111 -6.96 -36.94 -5.82
N SER A 112 -6.90 -35.62 -5.94
CA SER A 112 -8.06 -34.77 -6.24
C SER A 112 -8.06 -34.28 -7.69
N ASP A 113 -9.21 -33.83 -8.19
CA ASP A 113 -9.33 -33.15 -9.49
C ASP A 113 -8.84 -31.68 -9.45
N VAL A 114 -8.21 -31.25 -8.34
CA VAL A 114 -7.69 -29.90 -8.14
C VAL A 114 -6.19 -29.89 -8.37
N ARG A 115 -5.71 -28.97 -9.22
CA ARG A 115 -4.29 -28.75 -9.45
C ARG A 115 -3.85 -27.48 -8.71
N VAL A 116 -2.65 -27.49 -8.12
CA VAL A 116 -2.01 -26.24 -7.66
C VAL A 116 -1.39 -25.54 -8.87
N ALA A 117 -1.95 -24.38 -9.26
CA ALA A 117 -1.62 -23.71 -10.52
C ALA A 117 -0.50 -22.67 -10.39
N GLY A 118 -0.34 -22.06 -9.21
CA GLY A 118 0.60 -20.97 -9.02
C GLY A 118 0.84 -20.62 -7.56
N PHE A 119 1.91 -19.85 -7.36
CA PHE A 119 2.39 -19.43 -6.05
C PHE A 119 2.58 -17.92 -6.06
N ILE A 120 1.70 -17.18 -5.38
CA ILE A 120 1.76 -15.72 -5.31
C ILE A 120 2.47 -15.34 -4.01
N VAL A 121 3.41 -14.40 -4.06
CA VAL A 121 4.12 -13.87 -2.88
C VAL A 121 4.05 -12.36 -2.87
N ASP A 122 3.89 -11.75 -1.71
CA ASP A 122 4.16 -10.32 -1.54
C ASP A 122 5.65 -10.02 -1.85
N PHE A 123 5.98 -8.78 -2.22
CA PHE A 123 7.36 -8.42 -2.54
C PHE A 123 8.35 -8.59 -1.38
N PHE A 124 7.92 -8.51 -0.11
CA PHE A 124 8.80 -8.88 1.01
C PHE A 124 8.97 -10.40 1.18
N CYS A 125 8.10 -11.20 0.54
CA CYS A 125 8.08 -12.66 0.62
C CYS A 125 8.78 -13.35 -0.55
N VAL A 126 9.58 -12.62 -1.34
CA VAL A 126 10.32 -13.17 -2.49
C VAL A 126 11.36 -14.23 -2.12
N SER A 127 11.77 -14.32 -0.84
CA SER A 127 12.58 -15.45 -0.35
C SER A 127 11.86 -16.80 -0.42
N MET A 128 10.53 -16.81 -0.52
CA MET A 128 9.71 -18.02 -0.65
C MET A 128 9.64 -18.55 -2.09
N ILE A 129 10.19 -17.82 -3.07
CA ILE A 129 10.21 -18.25 -4.48
C ILE A 129 10.91 -19.60 -4.65
N ASP A 130 11.96 -19.86 -3.87
CA ASP A 130 12.70 -21.13 -3.95
C ASP A 130 11.82 -22.33 -3.59
N ILE A 131 10.86 -22.16 -2.66
CA ILE A 131 9.86 -23.18 -2.32
C ILE A 131 8.98 -23.46 -3.54
N ALA A 132 8.49 -22.43 -4.24
CA ALA A 132 7.69 -22.61 -5.45
C ALA A 132 8.44 -23.42 -6.51
N ASN A 133 9.73 -23.10 -6.72
CA ASN A 133 10.59 -23.79 -7.67
C ASN A 133 10.81 -25.27 -7.31
N GLU A 134 10.99 -25.60 -6.03
CA GLU A 134 11.10 -26.99 -5.56
C GLU A 134 9.88 -27.84 -5.94
N PHE A 135 8.69 -27.25 -5.95
CA PHE A 135 7.45 -27.91 -6.33
C PHE A 135 7.02 -27.67 -7.78
N SER A 136 7.89 -27.07 -8.61
CA SER A 136 7.60 -26.70 -10.01
C SER A 136 6.34 -25.83 -10.17
N LEU A 137 6.05 -24.99 -9.17
CA LEU A 137 4.96 -24.02 -9.20
C LEU A 137 5.47 -22.70 -9.76
N PRO A 138 4.72 -22.03 -10.66
CA PRO A 138 5.13 -20.73 -11.17
C PRO A 138 4.98 -19.64 -10.09
N PRO A 139 6.07 -18.94 -9.71
CA PRO A 139 6.02 -17.86 -8.73
C PRO A 139 5.55 -16.55 -9.36
N TYR A 140 4.64 -15.84 -8.71
CA TYR A 140 4.22 -14.49 -9.09
C TYR A 140 4.43 -13.53 -7.92
N ILE A 141 4.96 -12.35 -8.19
CA ILE A 141 5.29 -11.36 -7.15
C ILE A 141 4.20 -10.30 -7.15
N PHE A 142 3.54 -10.08 -6.02
CA PHE A 142 2.58 -9.01 -5.83
C PHE A 142 3.25 -7.80 -5.17
N VAL A 143 3.32 -6.71 -5.92
CA VAL A 143 3.75 -5.40 -5.46
C VAL A 143 2.51 -4.63 -5.02
N THR A 144 2.36 -4.49 -3.71
CA THR A 144 1.26 -3.77 -3.07
C THR A 144 1.35 -2.26 -3.26
N SER A 145 2.49 -1.76 -3.72
CA SER A 145 2.77 -0.37 -4.09
C SER A 145 2.52 -0.10 -5.60
N ASN A 146 3.13 0.94 -6.14
CA ASN A 146 2.94 1.43 -7.51
C ASN A 146 4.07 1.04 -8.48
N ALA A 147 3.87 1.37 -9.76
CA ALA A 147 4.86 1.08 -10.80
C ALA A 147 6.12 1.93 -10.68
N GLY A 148 6.04 3.17 -10.19
CA GLY A 148 7.23 3.98 -9.87
C GLY A 148 8.17 3.30 -8.87
N PHE A 149 7.63 2.78 -7.77
CA PHE A 149 8.37 2.00 -6.77
C PHE A 149 8.96 0.72 -7.38
N LEU A 150 8.18 -0.01 -8.19
CA LEU A 150 8.70 -1.16 -8.93
C LEU A 150 9.90 -0.77 -9.81
N GLY A 151 9.85 0.37 -10.49
CA GLY A 151 10.95 0.86 -11.33
C GLY A 151 12.23 1.13 -10.52
N LEU A 152 12.09 1.73 -9.33
CA LEU A 152 13.21 1.88 -8.38
C LEU A 152 13.79 0.51 -7.99
N MET A 153 12.94 -0.43 -7.59
CA MET A 153 13.36 -1.76 -7.14
C MET A 153 14.08 -2.52 -8.27
N LEU A 154 13.57 -2.50 -9.50
CA LEU A 154 14.20 -3.18 -10.63
C LEU A 154 15.57 -2.58 -11.00
N ASN A 155 15.80 -1.29 -10.76
CA ASN A 155 17.06 -0.62 -11.03
C ASN A 155 18.10 -0.77 -9.90
N LEU A 156 17.65 -1.07 -8.67
CA LEU A 156 18.51 -1.09 -7.49
C LEU A 156 19.68 -2.09 -7.56
N PRO A 157 19.50 -3.34 -8.05
CA PRO A 157 20.61 -4.30 -8.15
C PRO A 157 21.71 -3.82 -9.08
N LYS A 158 21.34 -3.25 -10.23
CA LYS A 158 22.32 -2.71 -11.19
C LYS A 158 23.17 -1.61 -10.55
N ARG A 159 22.53 -0.68 -9.83
CA ARG A 159 23.26 0.36 -9.08
C ARG A 159 24.19 -0.26 -8.04
N HIS A 160 23.71 -1.26 -7.30
CA HIS A 160 24.51 -1.92 -6.27
C HIS A 160 25.76 -2.59 -6.84
N ASP A 161 25.64 -3.22 -8.01
CA ASP A 161 26.79 -3.84 -8.71
C ASP A 161 27.81 -2.79 -9.19
N GLU A 162 27.36 -1.56 -9.51
CA GLU A 162 28.22 -0.48 -10.01
C GLU A 162 28.91 0.32 -8.89
N ILE A 163 28.23 0.58 -7.77
CA ILE A 163 28.68 1.49 -6.71
C ILE A 163 28.97 0.76 -5.39
N SER A 164 28.25 -0.33 -5.11
CA SER A 164 28.38 -1.17 -3.90
C SER A 164 28.24 -0.45 -2.56
N GLU A 165 27.68 0.76 -2.54
CA GLU A 165 27.41 1.57 -1.36
C GLU A 165 25.94 1.99 -1.29
N GLU A 166 25.46 2.36 -0.10
CA GLU A 166 24.15 2.98 0.08
C GLU A 166 24.08 4.36 -0.61
N MET A 167 22.86 4.80 -0.94
CA MET A 167 22.65 6.16 -1.42
C MET A 167 22.89 7.19 -0.30
N GLN A 168 23.12 8.45 -0.67
CA GLN A 168 23.21 9.57 0.27
C GLN A 168 22.11 10.59 0.00
N MET A 169 21.58 11.23 1.06
CA MET A 169 20.56 12.29 0.91
C MET A 169 21.08 13.50 0.12
N SER A 170 22.41 13.69 0.12
CA SER A 170 23.10 14.73 -0.63
C SER A 170 23.41 14.35 -2.08
N ASP A 171 23.08 13.13 -2.51
CA ASP A 171 23.25 12.73 -3.90
C ASP A 171 22.44 13.66 -4.82
N PRO A 172 22.95 13.97 -6.04
CA PRO A 172 22.24 14.82 -6.97
C PRO A 172 20.94 14.17 -7.42
N ASP A 173 19.96 15.00 -7.79
CA ASP A 173 18.74 14.55 -8.46
C ASP A 173 19.11 13.66 -9.66
N SER A 174 18.47 12.50 -9.76
CA SER A 174 18.86 11.48 -10.72
C SER A 174 17.69 11.01 -11.56
N LEU A 175 17.97 10.65 -12.81
CA LEU A 175 16.99 9.99 -13.66
C LEU A 175 16.84 8.55 -13.20
N VAL A 176 15.77 8.27 -12.46
CA VAL A 176 15.38 6.91 -12.08
C VAL A 176 14.52 6.34 -13.22
N PRO A 177 14.86 5.15 -13.78
CA PRO A 177 14.03 4.50 -14.77
C PRO A 177 12.57 4.40 -14.31
N GLY A 178 11.64 4.85 -15.17
CA GLY A 178 10.22 4.94 -14.85
C GLY A 178 9.73 6.33 -14.43
N PHE A 179 10.60 7.31 -14.23
CA PHE A 179 10.21 8.68 -13.90
C PHE A 179 10.54 9.64 -15.04
N PHE A 180 9.65 10.61 -15.32
CA PHE A 180 9.89 11.63 -16.32
C PHE A 180 10.80 12.74 -15.78
N ASN A 181 10.54 13.18 -14.55
CA ASN A 181 11.36 14.19 -13.90
C ASN A 181 12.56 13.55 -13.19
N PRO A 182 13.70 14.26 -13.08
CA PRO A 182 14.76 13.89 -12.15
C PRO A 182 14.20 13.72 -10.74
N VAL A 183 14.46 12.57 -10.13
CA VAL A 183 14.00 12.22 -8.78
C VAL A 183 15.04 12.74 -7.78
N PRO A 184 14.65 13.66 -6.88
CA PRO A 184 15.55 14.09 -5.82
C PRO A 184 15.93 12.94 -4.90
N ALA A 185 17.21 12.84 -4.50
CA ALA A 185 17.64 11.77 -3.58
C ALA A 185 16.79 11.77 -2.30
N ARG A 186 16.53 12.95 -1.74
CA ARG A 186 15.68 13.15 -0.55
C ARG A 186 14.21 12.72 -0.67
N VAL A 187 13.72 12.26 -1.83
CA VAL A 187 12.38 11.65 -1.92
C VAL A 187 12.41 10.13 -2.09
N LEU A 188 13.60 9.52 -2.10
CA LEU A 188 13.72 8.07 -2.11
C LEU A 188 13.40 7.47 -0.73
N PRO A 189 13.01 6.17 -0.67
CA PRO A 189 12.66 5.50 0.58
C PRO A 189 13.80 5.48 1.60
N ASP A 190 13.50 5.54 2.90
CA ASP A 190 14.53 5.52 3.96
C ASP A 190 15.50 4.33 3.85
N ALA A 191 14.98 3.17 3.41
CA ALA A 191 15.75 1.96 3.20
C ALA A 191 16.99 2.16 2.31
N VAL A 192 16.92 3.00 1.25
CA VAL A 192 18.03 3.13 0.31
C VAL A 192 19.26 3.85 0.88
N PHE A 193 19.08 4.52 2.04
CA PHE A 193 20.11 5.24 2.78
C PHE A 193 20.59 4.49 4.02
N ASN A 194 19.90 3.41 4.38
CA ASN A 194 20.06 2.77 5.67
C ASN A 194 21.25 1.79 5.67
N LYS A 195 22.31 2.18 6.39
CA LYS A 195 23.55 1.40 6.57
C LYS A 195 23.45 0.26 7.59
N HIS A 196 22.30 0.12 8.23
CA HIS A 196 22.04 -0.88 9.28
C HIS A 196 21.20 -2.04 8.74
N GLY A 197 21.38 -2.35 7.46
CA GLY A 197 20.76 -3.50 6.79
C GLY A 197 19.57 -3.13 5.90
N GLY A 198 19.00 -1.93 5.99
CA GLY A 198 17.81 -1.59 5.20
C GLY A 198 18.11 -1.55 3.69
N TYR A 199 19.25 -0.99 3.30
CA TYR A 199 19.69 -1.01 1.91
C TYR A 199 19.97 -2.43 1.42
N ALA A 200 20.69 -3.22 2.22
CA ALA A 200 20.98 -4.61 1.90
C ALA A 200 19.71 -5.46 1.76
N ALA A 201 18.70 -5.23 2.60
CA ALA A 201 17.39 -5.87 2.52
C ALA A 201 16.67 -5.51 1.22
N TYR A 202 16.63 -4.22 0.84
CA TYR A 202 16.05 -3.78 -0.43
C TYR A 202 16.78 -4.36 -1.64
N VAL A 203 18.12 -4.38 -1.64
CA VAL A 203 18.93 -5.00 -2.71
C VAL A 203 18.61 -6.49 -2.80
N LYS A 204 18.60 -7.21 -1.67
CA LYS A 204 18.28 -8.64 -1.60
C LYS A 204 16.89 -8.94 -2.17
N VAL A 205 15.88 -8.15 -1.78
CA VAL A 205 14.51 -8.27 -2.28
C VAL A 205 14.46 -7.96 -3.78
N ALA A 206 15.04 -6.84 -4.21
CA ALA A 206 15.06 -6.41 -5.61
C ALA A 206 15.71 -7.43 -6.54
N GLN A 207 16.80 -8.08 -6.11
CA GLN A 207 17.49 -9.11 -6.90
C GLN A 207 16.59 -10.30 -7.26
N ARG A 208 15.57 -10.59 -6.44
CA ARG A 208 14.63 -11.71 -6.66
C ARG A 208 13.48 -11.38 -7.61
N PHE A 209 13.29 -10.11 -8.01
CA PHE A 209 12.17 -9.74 -8.90
C PHE A 209 12.22 -10.46 -10.25
N LYS A 210 13.41 -10.69 -10.78
CA LYS A 210 13.65 -11.42 -12.03
C LYS A 210 13.32 -12.91 -11.95
N ASP A 211 13.21 -13.47 -10.73
CA ASP A 211 12.95 -14.89 -10.52
C ASP A 211 11.44 -15.21 -10.55
N GLY A 212 10.57 -14.18 -10.59
CA GLY A 212 9.14 -14.34 -10.78
C GLY A 212 8.78 -14.68 -12.23
N LYS A 213 7.78 -15.53 -12.45
CA LYS A 213 7.13 -15.73 -13.76
C LYS A 213 6.36 -14.48 -14.20
N GLY A 214 5.94 -13.65 -13.25
CA GLY A 214 5.27 -12.39 -13.51
C GLY A 214 5.17 -11.51 -12.27
N ILE A 215 4.99 -10.21 -12.47
CA ILE A 215 4.89 -9.20 -11.42
C ILE A 215 3.51 -8.57 -11.48
N ILE A 216 2.71 -8.76 -10.44
CA ILE A 216 1.38 -8.17 -10.27
C ILE A 216 1.56 -6.85 -9.51
N VAL A 217 1.04 -5.75 -10.04
CA VAL A 217 1.23 -4.42 -9.42
C VAL A 217 -0.12 -3.78 -9.14
N ASN A 218 -0.27 -3.19 -7.95
CA ASN A 218 -1.47 -2.48 -7.54
C ASN A 218 -1.60 -1.08 -8.20
N THR A 219 -1.61 -1.04 -9.53
CA THR A 219 -1.81 0.18 -10.31
C THR A 219 -2.64 -0.12 -11.56
N PHE A 220 -3.04 0.90 -12.31
CA PHE A 220 -3.79 0.74 -13.56
C PHE A 220 -3.16 1.54 -14.69
N ALA A 221 -3.38 1.09 -15.93
CA ALA A 221 -2.66 1.57 -17.10
C ALA A 221 -2.77 3.09 -17.33
N GLU A 222 -3.93 3.66 -16.99
CA GLU A 222 -4.21 5.08 -17.15
C GLU A 222 -3.55 5.98 -16.09
N LEU A 223 -3.15 5.43 -14.93
CA LEU A 223 -2.51 6.18 -13.86
C LEU A 223 -1.01 6.36 -14.10
N GLU A 224 -0.34 5.27 -14.48
CA GLU A 224 1.12 5.20 -14.61
C GLU A 224 1.58 4.73 -16.01
N PRO A 225 1.07 5.32 -17.12
CA PRO A 225 1.30 4.79 -18.46
C PRO A 225 2.78 4.84 -18.88
N PHE A 226 3.53 5.84 -18.41
CA PHE A 226 4.93 6.04 -18.80
C PHE A 226 5.81 4.91 -18.27
N VAL A 227 5.79 4.67 -16.96
CA VAL A 227 6.59 3.63 -16.32
C VAL A 227 6.16 2.23 -16.75
N LEU A 228 4.86 1.97 -16.91
CA LEU A 228 4.37 0.66 -17.37
C LEU A 228 4.84 0.32 -18.80
N ARG A 229 4.93 1.32 -19.69
CA ARG A 229 5.52 1.12 -21.03
C ARG A 229 7.01 0.79 -20.94
N SER A 230 7.75 1.48 -20.06
CA SER A 230 9.19 1.21 -19.90
C SER A 230 9.50 -0.24 -19.48
N PHE A 231 8.60 -0.88 -18.72
CA PHE A 231 8.76 -2.30 -18.38
C PHE A 231 8.51 -3.24 -19.55
N SER A 232 7.61 -2.87 -20.45
CA SER A 232 7.26 -3.70 -21.62
C SER A 232 8.39 -3.73 -22.66
N ASP A 233 9.21 -2.68 -22.70
CA ASP A 233 10.31 -2.55 -23.66
C ASP A 233 11.56 -3.35 -23.23
N ASP A 234 11.74 -3.62 -21.93
CA ASP A 234 12.88 -4.37 -21.40
C ASP A 234 12.54 -5.85 -21.15
N HIS A 235 12.96 -6.71 -22.08
CA HIS A 235 12.64 -8.14 -22.07
C HIS A 235 13.29 -8.93 -20.93
N ARG A 236 14.13 -8.28 -20.10
CA ARG A 236 14.70 -8.86 -18.88
C ARG A 236 13.75 -8.76 -17.68
N ILE A 237 12.74 -7.90 -17.76
CA ILE A 237 11.73 -7.73 -16.73
C ILE A 237 10.63 -8.77 -16.99
N PRO A 238 10.22 -9.56 -15.98
CA PRO A 238 9.07 -10.45 -16.13
C PRO A 238 7.80 -9.68 -16.52
N PRO A 239 6.82 -10.33 -17.17
CA PRO A 239 5.55 -9.69 -17.51
C PRO A 239 4.92 -8.97 -16.31
N VAL A 240 4.56 -7.70 -16.49
CA VAL A 240 3.96 -6.85 -15.46
C VAL A 240 2.46 -6.73 -15.67
N TYR A 241 1.67 -7.04 -14.64
CA TYR A 241 0.20 -7.03 -14.65
C TYR A 241 -0.33 -5.90 -13.77
N PRO A 242 -0.73 -4.74 -14.34
CA PRO A 242 -1.39 -3.67 -13.60
C PRO A 242 -2.86 -4.01 -13.31
N VAL A 243 -3.15 -4.46 -12.08
CA VAL A 243 -4.47 -5.01 -11.67
C VAL A 243 -5.27 -4.08 -10.74
N GLY A 244 -4.78 -2.86 -10.55
CA GLY A 244 -5.32 -1.87 -9.63
C GLY A 244 -6.57 -1.13 -10.11
N PRO A 245 -7.09 -0.19 -9.30
CA PRO A 245 -6.79 -0.04 -7.88
C PRO A 245 -7.40 -1.22 -7.09
N VAL A 246 -6.60 -2.03 -6.40
CA VAL A 246 -7.02 -3.16 -5.56
C VAL A 246 -7.36 -2.61 -4.18
N LEU A 247 -8.66 -2.52 -3.88
CA LEU A 247 -9.19 -1.81 -2.72
C LEU A 247 -10.27 -2.61 -2.02
N HIS A 248 -10.29 -2.48 -0.69
CA HIS A 248 -11.39 -2.95 0.12
C HIS A 248 -12.39 -1.81 0.34
N LEU A 249 -13.54 -1.84 -0.34
CA LEU A 249 -14.49 -0.71 -0.36
C LEU A 249 -15.58 -0.76 0.73
N LYS A 250 -15.55 -1.75 1.65
CA LYS A 250 -16.50 -1.83 2.76
C LYS A 250 -15.82 -1.46 4.08
N GLY A 251 -16.62 -0.98 5.02
CA GLY A 251 -16.15 -0.71 6.37
C GLY A 251 -15.54 -1.93 7.03
N GLN A 252 -14.36 -1.75 7.63
CA GLN A 252 -13.66 -2.81 8.35
C GLN A 252 -13.97 -2.71 9.84
N PRO A 253 -14.47 -3.78 10.49
CA PRO A 253 -14.49 -3.85 11.94
C PRO A 253 -13.04 -3.76 12.44
N HIS A 254 -12.68 -2.65 13.07
CA HIS A 254 -11.39 -2.51 13.74
C HIS A 254 -11.62 -2.53 15.26
N PRO A 255 -10.83 -3.27 16.05
CA PRO A 255 -11.03 -3.35 17.51
C PRO A 255 -11.02 -1.99 18.23
N GLU A 256 -10.37 -0.99 17.63
CA GLU A 256 -10.28 0.38 18.18
C GLU A 256 -11.45 1.29 17.79
N ILE A 257 -12.37 0.84 16.93
CA ILE A 257 -13.59 1.57 16.60
C ILE A 257 -14.82 0.69 16.83
N ASN A 258 -15.64 1.07 17.81
CA ASN A 258 -16.93 0.43 18.02
C ASN A 258 -18.03 1.07 17.15
N GLN A 259 -19.18 0.41 17.05
CA GLN A 259 -20.30 0.89 16.25
C GLN A 259 -20.76 2.30 16.68
N ASP A 260 -20.79 2.60 17.98
CA ASP A 260 -21.19 3.91 18.49
C ASP A 260 -20.26 5.04 18.04
N GLN A 261 -18.95 4.78 18.00
CA GLN A 261 -17.94 5.72 17.51
C GLN A 261 -18.06 5.94 16.00
N LEU A 262 -18.27 4.86 15.24
CA LEU A 262 -18.55 4.92 13.80
C LEU A 262 -19.80 5.78 13.54
N ASP A 263 -20.92 5.48 14.21
CA ASP A 263 -22.19 6.19 14.04
C ASP A 263 -22.04 7.68 14.42
N LYS A 264 -21.28 7.97 15.48
CA LYS A 264 -20.97 9.35 15.89
C LYS A 264 -20.19 10.11 14.81
N ILE A 265 -19.16 9.49 14.23
CA ILE A 265 -18.36 10.07 13.15
C ILE A 265 -19.25 10.35 11.93
N MET A 266 -20.02 9.35 11.50
CA MET A 266 -20.83 9.46 10.29
C MET A 266 -21.96 10.48 10.46
N LYS A 267 -22.65 10.47 11.61
CA LYS A 267 -23.69 11.47 11.90
C LYS A 267 -23.16 12.90 11.92
N TRP A 268 -21.97 13.12 12.48
CA TRP A 268 -21.36 14.44 12.44
C TRP A 268 -21.02 14.86 11.01
N LEU A 269 -20.51 13.94 10.18
CA LEU A 269 -20.22 14.21 8.77
C LEU A 269 -21.50 14.55 7.99
N ASP A 270 -22.62 13.88 8.26
CA ASP A 270 -23.92 14.12 7.62
C ASP A 270 -24.40 15.57 7.76
N GLU A 271 -24.11 16.18 8.91
CA GLU A 271 -24.46 17.56 9.27
C GLU A 271 -23.58 18.61 8.58
N GLN A 272 -22.49 18.21 7.91
CA GLN A 272 -21.57 19.14 7.28
C GLN A 272 -21.92 19.43 5.80
N PRO A 273 -21.67 20.66 5.32
CA PRO A 273 -21.78 20.98 3.89
C PRO A 273 -20.88 20.09 3.02
N GLN A 274 -21.25 19.98 1.75
CA GLN A 274 -20.47 19.23 0.76
C GLN A 274 -19.04 19.79 0.66
N SER A 275 -18.06 18.88 0.62
CA SER A 275 -16.63 19.19 0.45
C SER A 275 -16.10 20.28 1.41
N SER A 276 -16.58 20.30 2.65
CA SER A 276 -16.25 21.32 3.65
C SER A 276 -15.37 20.83 4.81
N VAL A 277 -15.09 19.53 4.85
CA VAL A 277 -14.28 18.87 5.89
C VAL A 277 -12.95 18.40 5.30
N VAL A 278 -11.85 18.71 5.98
CA VAL A 278 -10.53 18.10 5.71
C VAL A 278 -10.34 16.86 6.59
N PHE A 279 -9.97 15.75 5.97
CA PHE A 279 -9.62 14.52 6.67
C PHE A 279 -8.11 14.45 6.89
N LEU A 280 -7.67 14.07 8.08
CA LEU A 280 -6.27 13.85 8.42
C LEU A 280 -6.08 12.42 8.92
N CYS A 281 -5.25 11.64 8.22
CA CYS A 281 -4.90 10.29 8.63
C CYS A 281 -3.54 9.89 8.07
N PHE A 282 -2.72 9.30 8.94
CA PHE A 282 -1.31 9.04 8.67
C PHE A 282 -1.00 7.54 8.61
N GLY A 283 -1.97 6.75 8.14
CA GLY A 283 -1.80 5.31 7.96
C GLY A 283 -1.85 4.52 9.27
N SER A 284 -1.50 3.23 9.18
CA SER A 284 -1.63 2.31 10.31
C SER A 284 -0.53 2.46 11.37
N PHE A 285 0.61 3.06 11.03
CA PHE A 285 1.76 3.23 11.94
C PHE A 285 2.26 4.67 12.04
N GLY A 286 1.81 5.58 11.16
CA GLY A 286 2.31 6.94 11.14
C GLY A 286 1.90 7.73 12.38
N SER A 287 2.87 8.48 12.89
CA SER A 287 2.70 9.34 14.06
C SER A 287 3.68 10.52 13.99
N PHE A 288 3.41 11.54 14.79
CA PHE A 288 4.22 12.76 14.82
C PHE A 288 4.65 13.08 16.25
N SER A 289 5.78 13.78 16.36
CA SER A 289 6.27 14.29 17.64
C SER A 289 5.28 15.31 18.23
N PRO A 290 5.24 15.48 19.56
CA PRO A 290 4.34 16.47 20.18
C PRO A 290 4.48 17.89 19.61
N PRO A 291 5.70 18.41 19.31
CA PRO A 291 5.83 19.71 18.64
C PRO A 291 5.16 19.73 17.25
N GLN A 292 5.30 18.67 16.46
CA GLN A 292 4.67 18.61 15.13
C GLN A 292 3.14 18.50 15.22
N VAL A 293 2.61 17.75 16.19
CA VAL A 293 1.15 17.68 16.47
C VAL A 293 0.61 19.06 16.80
N LYS A 294 1.36 19.87 17.56
CA LYS A 294 0.98 21.26 17.87
C LYS A 294 0.92 22.12 16.60
N GLU A 295 1.93 22.06 15.73
CA GLU A 295 1.92 22.79 14.45
C GLU A 295 0.77 22.36 13.53
N ILE A 296 0.45 21.05 13.47
CA ILE A 296 -0.71 20.54 12.73
C ILE A 296 -2.01 21.14 13.28
N ALA A 297 -2.21 21.12 14.60
CA ALA A 297 -3.40 21.69 15.21
C ALA A 297 -3.53 23.19 14.89
N LEU A 298 -2.45 23.96 15.08
CA LEU A 298 -2.44 25.39 14.77
C LEU A 298 -2.73 25.66 13.28
N GLY A 299 -2.11 24.91 12.36
CA GLY A 299 -2.33 25.07 10.93
C GLY A 299 -3.76 24.74 10.50
N ILE A 300 -4.36 23.70 11.08
CA ILE A 300 -5.78 23.39 10.83
C ILE A 300 -6.70 24.47 11.38
N GLU A 301 -6.44 24.97 12.59
CA GLU A 301 -7.21 26.08 13.15
C GLU A 301 -7.12 27.35 12.28
N GLN A 302 -5.91 27.71 11.84
CA GLN A 302 -5.66 28.84 10.95
C GLN A 302 -6.32 28.68 9.58
N SER A 303 -6.45 27.45 9.07
CA SER A 303 -7.11 27.19 7.80
C SER A 303 -8.61 27.51 7.82
N GLY A 304 -9.24 27.49 9.00
CA GLY A 304 -10.66 27.75 9.20
C GLY A 304 -11.59 26.63 8.73
N PHE A 305 -11.06 25.51 8.21
CA PHE A 305 -11.87 24.38 7.77
C PHE A 305 -12.25 23.45 8.92
N ARG A 306 -13.39 22.77 8.75
CA ARG A 306 -13.78 21.68 9.64
C ARG A 306 -12.88 20.49 9.39
N PHE A 307 -12.63 19.68 10.41
CA PHE A 307 -11.69 18.58 10.28
C PHE A 307 -12.16 17.28 10.94
N LEU A 308 -11.73 16.16 10.38
CA LEU A 308 -11.73 14.87 11.05
C LEU A 308 -10.28 14.39 11.12
N TRP A 309 -9.76 14.13 12.31
CA TRP A 309 -8.36 13.74 12.50
C TRP A 309 -8.23 12.41 13.24
N SER A 310 -7.68 11.40 12.54
CA SER A 310 -7.28 10.13 13.13
C SER A 310 -5.88 10.23 13.73
N MET A 311 -5.75 10.02 15.04
CA MET A 311 -4.47 10.07 15.76
C MET A 311 -4.44 9.15 17.00
N ARG A 312 -3.36 8.37 17.18
CA ARG A 312 -3.27 7.30 18.21
C ARG A 312 -2.51 7.67 19.50
N PHE A 313 -2.29 8.94 19.82
CA PHE A 313 -1.40 9.32 20.92
C PHE A 313 -2.07 10.17 22.01
N PRO A 314 -1.60 10.08 23.27
CA PRO A 314 -2.21 10.72 24.43
C PRO A 314 -2.04 12.25 24.46
N HIS A 315 -1.28 12.82 23.52
CA HIS A 315 -1.09 14.26 23.38
C HIS A 315 -2.09 14.84 22.39
N SER A 316 -3.38 14.60 22.61
CA SER A 316 -4.42 15.27 21.85
C SER A 316 -4.33 16.79 22.09
N PRO A 317 -4.57 17.61 21.05
CA PRO A 317 -4.82 19.03 21.23
C PRO A 317 -5.91 19.27 22.29
N SER A 318 -5.94 20.47 22.86
CA SER A 318 -6.93 20.82 23.90
C SER A 318 -8.37 20.66 23.40
N ASN A 319 -9.31 20.36 24.30
CA ASN A 319 -10.73 20.24 23.92
C ASN A 319 -11.27 21.51 23.22
N GLN A 320 -10.70 22.68 23.53
CA GLN A 320 -11.00 23.96 22.87
C GLN A 320 -10.68 23.97 21.36
N PHE A 321 -9.67 23.22 20.91
CA PHE A 321 -9.36 23.06 19.49
C PHE A 321 -10.51 22.37 18.73
N ILE A 322 -11.21 21.45 19.41
CA ILE A 322 -12.23 20.58 18.82
C ILE A 322 -13.61 21.26 18.83
N GLU A 323 -13.90 22.11 19.82
CA GLU A 323 -15.23 22.69 20.08
C GLU A 323 -15.92 23.23 18.82
N GLY A 324 -16.93 22.48 18.34
CA GLY A 324 -17.81 22.84 17.23
C GLY A 324 -17.22 22.76 15.82
N ARG A 325 -15.93 22.42 15.66
CA ARG A 325 -15.24 22.49 14.35
C ARG A 325 -14.64 21.17 13.86
N GLY A 326 -14.47 20.16 14.72
CA GLY A 326 -13.92 18.89 14.25
C GLY A 326 -14.19 17.68 15.12
N ILE A 327 -13.75 16.53 14.63
CA ILE A 327 -13.73 15.25 15.35
C ILE A 327 -12.30 14.72 15.42
N MET A 328 -11.95 14.15 16.57
CA MET A 328 -10.76 13.33 16.73
C MET A 328 -11.13 11.89 17.06
N CYS A 329 -10.41 10.93 16.48
CA CYS A 329 -10.58 9.51 16.74
C CYS A 329 -9.22 8.80 16.77
N GLY A 330 -9.11 7.68 17.49
CA GLY A 330 -7.90 6.84 17.47
C GLY A 330 -7.73 6.12 16.14
N TRP A 331 -8.83 5.60 15.61
CA TRP A 331 -8.92 4.93 14.33
C TRP A 331 -10.11 5.49 13.54
N ALA A 332 -9.89 5.88 12.29
CA ALA A 332 -10.95 6.34 11.39
C ALA A 332 -11.47 5.19 10.50
N PRO A 333 -12.79 5.13 10.23
CA PRO A 333 -13.35 4.28 9.18
C PRO A 333 -13.02 4.91 7.81
N GLN A 334 -11.75 4.85 7.44
CA GLN A 334 -11.15 5.71 6.40
C GLN A 334 -11.88 5.63 5.05
N VAL A 335 -12.28 4.43 4.62
CA VAL A 335 -12.97 4.21 3.35
C VAL A 335 -14.34 4.92 3.36
N GLU A 336 -15.09 4.80 4.45
CA GLU A 336 -16.40 5.45 4.62
C GLU A 336 -16.26 6.97 4.77
N VAL A 337 -15.23 7.44 5.48
CA VAL A 337 -14.92 8.87 5.56
C VAL A 337 -14.61 9.42 4.17
N LEU A 338 -13.69 8.81 3.42
CA LEU A 338 -13.33 9.26 2.07
C LEU A 338 -14.52 9.19 1.09
N ALA A 339 -15.43 8.24 1.27
CA ALA A 339 -16.66 8.15 0.50
C ALA A 339 -17.69 9.24 0.81
N HIS A 340 -17.56 9.91 1.96
CA HIS A 340 -18.56 10.83 2.45
C HIS A 340 -18.54 12.18 1.72
N ARG A 341 -19.71 12.67 1.31
CA ARG A 341 -19.88 13.94 0.55
C ARG A 341 -19.24 15.17 1.20
N ALA A 342 -19.12 15.16 2.52
CA ALA A 342 -18.58 16.28 3.29
C ALA A 342 -17.05 16.42 3.13
N ILE A 343 -16.35 15.34 2.79
CA ILE A 343 -14.89 15.39 2.65
C ILE A 343 -14.51 16.17 1.40
N GLY A 344 -13.71 17.22 1.60
CA GLY A 344 -13.22 18.10 0.56
C GLY A 344 -11.76 17.86 0.20
N GLY A 345 -10.96 17.34 1.13
CA GLY A 345 -9.53 17.06 0.96
C GLY A 345 -8.99 16.13 2.04
N PHE A 346 -7.83 15.54 1.77
CA PHE A 346 -7.19 14.54 2.63
C PHE A 346 -5.71 14.87 2.87
N VAL A 347 -5.34 15.22 4.10
CA VAL A 347 -3.93 15.29 4.52
C VAL A 347 -3.47 13.87 4.85
N SER A 348 -2.56 13.36 4.04
CA SER A 348 -2.21 11.94 4.04
C SER A 348 -0.71 11.73 4.16
N HIS A 349 -0.33 10.66 4.84
CA HIS A 349 1.02 10.10 4.79
C HIS A 349 1.44 9.54 3.43
N CYS A 350 0.58 9.55 2.40
CA CYS A 350 0.93 9.07 1.06
C CYS A 350 1.29 7.57 0.96
N GLY A 351 0.82 6.74 1.91
CA GLY A 351 0.82 5.29 1.72
C GLY A 351 -0.07 4.90 0.54
N TRP A 352 0.37 3.92 -0.25
CA TRP A 352 -0.23 3.67 -1.56
C TRP A 352 -1.71 3.25 -1.52
N ASN A 353 -2.12 2.47 -0.52
CA ASN A 353 -3.53 2.13 -0.32
C ASN A 353 -4.37 3.39 -0.03
N SER A 354 -3.89 4.30 0.81
CA SER A 354 -4.60 5.56 1.11
C SER A 354 -4.68 6.49 -0.10
N ILE A 355 -3.65 6.52 -0.95
CA ILE A 355 -3.71 7.23 -2.23
C ILE A 355 -4.78 6.61 -3.13
N SER A 356 -4.77 5.29 -3.26
CA SER A 356 -5.72 4.55 -4.10
C SER A 356 -7.17 4.74 -3.64
N GLU A 357 -7.43 4.71 -2.33
CA GLU A 357 -8.74 5.00 -1.74
C GLU A 357 -9.18 6.44 -2.01
N SER A 358 -8.27 7.41 -1.85
CA SER A 358 -8.57 8.82 -2.11
C SER A 358 -8.92 9.06 -3.57
N LEU A 359 -8.14 8.49 -4.50
CA LEU A 359 -8.40 8.56 -5.94
C LEU A 359 -9.73 7.86 -6.27
N TRP A 360 -10.01 6.71 -5.67
CA TRP A 360 -11.28 6.01 -5.88
C TRP A 360 -12.49 6.86 -5.55
N TYR A 361 -12.44 7.67 -4.48
CA TYR A 361 -13.52 8.57 -4.10
C TYR A 361 -13.40 9.99 -4.68
N GLY A 362 -12.33 10.29 -5.41
CA GLY A 362 -12.12 11.60 -6.04
C GLY A 362 -11.79 12.70 -5.03
N VAL A 363 -11.15 12.35 -3.91
CA VAL A 363 -10.72 13.28 -2.87
C VAL A 363 -9.26 13.70 -3.15
N PRO A 364 -8.96 15.00 -3.30
CA PRO A 364 -7.59 15.47 -3.49
C PRO A 364 -6.76 15.40 -2.21
N ILE A 365 -5.45 15.15 -2.35
CA ILE A 365 -4.52 14.93 -1.23
C ILE A 365 -3.63 16.15 -1.00
N VAL A 366 -3.33 16.44 0.27
CA VAL A 366 -2.16 17.21 0.72
C VAL A 366 -1.08 16.23 1.18
N THR A 367 0.11 16.32 0.59
CA THR A 367 1.17 15.33 0.82
C THR A 367 1.95 15.58 2.12
N PHE A 368 1.93 14.61 3.04
CA PHE A 368 2.70 14.68 4.28
C PHE A 368 3.35 13.31 4.61
N PRO A 369 4.29 12.85 3.76
CA PRO A 369 4.91 11.53 3.89
C PRO A 369 5.72 11.37 5.18
N ILE A 370 5.93 10.12 5.62
CA ILE A 370 6.58 9.80 6.91
C ILE A 370 7.65 8.70 6.78
N TYR A 371 7.37 7.59 6.08
CA TYR A 371 8.25 6.40 6.04
C TYR A 371 8.06 5.56 4.77
N ALA A 372 8.79 4.44 4.64
CA ALA A 372 8.74 3.53 3.49
C ALA A 372 8.95 4.31 2.16
N GLU A 373 8.14 4.05 1.14
CA GLU A 373 8.19 4.73 -0.16
C GLU A 373 7.26 5.95 -0.26
N GLN A 374 6.72 6.44 0.86
CA GLN A 374 5.71 7.50 0.87
C GLN A 374 6.22 8.82 0.27
N GLN A 375 7.50 9.14 0.44
CA GLN A 375 8.13 10.31 -0.15
C GLN A 375 8.15 10.21 -1.67
N LEU A 376 8.46 9.02 -2.20
CA LEU A 376 8.43 8.74 -3.62
C LEU A 376 7.00 8.82 -4.16
N ASN A 377 6.02 8.29 -3.42
CA ASN A 377 4.60 8.41 -3.76
C ASN A 377 4.14 9.86 -3.79
N ALA A 378 4.54 10.67 -2.80
CA ALA A 378 4.23 12.10 -2.75
C ALA A 378 4.82 12.83 -3.95
N PHE A 379 6.09 12.55 -4.28
CA PHE A 379 6.75 13.10 -5.47
C PHE A 379 6.00 12.73 -6.75
N THR A 380 5.66 11.45 -6.95
CA THR A 380 4.88 11.00 -8.12
C THR A 380 3.56 11.74 -8.22
N MET A 381 2.80 11.80 -7.13
CA MET A 381 1.48 12.41 -7.13
C MET A 381 1.52 13.93 -7.41
N VAL A 382 2.56 14.63 -6.96
CA VAL A 382 2.70 16.08 -7.15
C VAL A 382 3.39 16.42 -8.47
N LYS A 383 4.56 15.84 -8.73
CA LYS A 383 5.47 16.24 -9.82
C LYS A 383 5.26 15.48 -11.12
N GLU A 384 4.91 14.20 -11.07
CA GLU A 384 4.66 13.39 -12.28
C GLU A 384 3.21 13.53 -12.74
N LEU A 385 2.25 13.42 -11.82
CA LEU A 385 0.83 13.29 -12.16
C LEU A 385 0.04 14.60 -11.95
N GLY A 386 0.48 15.46 -11.04
CA GLY A 386 -0.24 16.69 -10.67
C GLY A 386 -1.62 16.42 -10.07
N LEU A 387 -1.74 15.34 -9.28
CA LEU A 387 -2.95 14.85 -8.62
C LEU A 387 -3.01 15.19 -7.12
N SER A 388 -2.01 15.88 -6.58
CA SER A 388 -1.95 16.27 -5.17
C SER A 388 -1.41 17.69 -4.99
N VAL A 389 -1.75 18.30 -3.85
CA VAL A 389 -1.17 19.55 -3.36
C VAL A 389 0.07 19.24 -2.52
N GLU A 390 1.16 19.93 -2.81
CA GLU A 390 2.41 19.81 -2.09
C GLU A 390 2.34 20.54 -0.74
N LEU A 391 2.51 19.79 0.35
CA LEU A 391 2.92 20.34 1.65
C LEU A 391 4.40 20.01 1.89
N LYS A 392 4.74 18.72 1.89
CA LYS A 392 6.11 18.21 1.83
C LYS A 392 6.20 16.99 0.92
N LEU A 393 7.37 16.80 0.33
CA LEU A 393 7.70 15.61 -0.47
C LEU A 393 8.73 14.72 0.24
N ASP A 394 9.56 15.31 1.10
CA ASP A 394 10.75 14.72 1.72
C ASP A 394 10.64 14.63 3.26
N SER A 395 9.47 14.95 3.83
CA SER A 395 9.21 14.78 5.26
C SER A 395 9.35 13.32 5.66
N ARG A 396 9.93 13.09 6.83
CA ARG A 396 10.25 11.78 7.38
C ARG A 396 10.39 11.84 8.89
N VAL A 397 10.43 10.68 9.55
CA VAL A 397 10.65 10.60 11.01
C VAL A 397 11.97 11.29 11.38
N GLY A 398 11.91 12.21 12.36
CA GLY A 398 13.07 12.96 12.83
C GLY A 398 13.49 14.14 11.94
N GLY A 399 12.75 14.43 10.86
CA GLY A 399 12.96 15.61 10.03
C GLY A 399 12.52 16.93 10.68
N ASP A 400 12.74 18.03 9.97
CA ASP A 400 12.35 19.37 10.41
C ASP A 400 10.84 19.51 10.60
N LEU A 401 10.46 20.38 11.54
CA LEU A 401 9.06 20.71 11.78
C LEU A 401 8.45 21.41 10.56
N VAL A 402 7.29 20.92 10.14
CA VAL A 402 6.42 21.60 9.19
C VAL A 402 5.57 22.61 9.95
N THR A 403 5.67 23.88 9.57
CA THR A 403 5.04 24.98 10.30
C THR A 403 3.53 25.03 10.11
N ALA A 404 2.82 25.59 11.09
CA ALA A 404 1.39 25.85 11.02
C ALA A 404 0.99 26.64 9.77
N ASP A 405 1.79 27.64 9.38
CA ASP A 405 1.55 28.46 8.19
C ASP A 405 1.63 27.64 6.89
N GLU A 406 2.59 26.72 6.77
CA GLU A 406 2.71 25.81 5.62
C GLU A 406 1.50 24.87 5.54
N ILE A 407 1.08 24.32 6.69
CA ILE A 407 -0.08 23.43 6.80
C ILE A 407 -1.36 24.18 6.43
N ALA A 408 -1.59 25.37 6.99
CA ALA A 408 -2.77 26.19 6.69
C ALA A 408 -2.87 26.51 5.19
N LYS A 409 -1.77 26.93 4.57
CA LYS A 409 -1.73 27.26 3.13
C LYS A 409 -2.05 26.05 2.25
N SER A 410 -1.45 24.89 2.55
CA SER A 410 -1.69 23.67 1.77
C SER A 410 -3.14 23.17 1.92
N VAL A 411 -3.72 23.23 3.13
CA VAL A 411 -5.12 22.89 3.38
C VAL A 411 -6.06 23.86 2.68
N ILE A 412 -5.81 25.17 2.75
CA ILE A 412 -6.60 26.16 2.00
C ILE A 412 -6.55 25.86 0.50
N CYS A 413 -5.37 25.56 -0.03
CA CYS A 413 -5.17 25.23 -1.45
C CYS A 413 -5.97 23.99 -1.87
N VAL A 414 -5.89 22.88 -1.13
CA VAL A 414 -6.60 21.65 -1.48
C VAL A 414 -8.12 21.82 -1.41
N MET A 415 -8.61 22.67 -0.51
CA MET A 415 -10.04 22.91 -0.28
C MET A 415 -10.66 23.89 -1.29
N GLN A 416 -9.88 24.49 -2.21
CA GLN A 416 -10.43 25.30 -3.31
C GLN A 416 -11.30 24.43 -4.23
N SER A 417 -12.51 24.91 -4.53
CA SER A 417 -13.51 24.20 -5.34
C SER A 417 -13.10 24.06 -6.81
N ASP A 418 -12.41 25.05 -7.35
CA ASP A 418 -12.09 25.15 -8.78
C ASP A 418 -10.60 24.90 -9.08
N SER A 419 -9.90 24.16 -8.22
CA SER A 419 -8.48 23.86 -8.44
C SER A 419 -8.29 22.81 -9.54
N GLU A 420 -7.26 23.01 -10.36
CA GLU A 420 -6.89 22.04 -11.41
C GLU A 420 -6.59 20.64 -10.85
N VAL A 421 -6.03 20.57 -9.64
CA VAL A 421 -5.80 19.29 -8.93
C VAL A 421 -7.12 18.55 -8.71
N ARG A 422 -8.17 19.24 -8.23
CA ARG A 422 -9.48 18.61 -7.99
C ARG A 422 -10.10 18.09 -9.27
N LYS A 423 -10.01 18.85 -10.37
CA LYS A 423 -10.48 18.43 -11.69
C LYS A 423 -9.76 17.16 -12.15
N LYS A 424 -8.42 17.14 -12.10
CA LYS A 424 -7.62 15.98 -12.48
C LYS A 424 -7.89 14.76 -11.61
N VAL A 425 -8.07 14.94 -10.30
CA VAL A 425 -8.42 13.85 -9.37
C VAL A 425 -9.78 13.27 -9.70
N LYS A 426 -10.78 14.09 -10.02
CA LYS A 426 -12.09 13.60 -10.47
C LYS A 426 -12.00 12.79 -11.76
N GLU A 427 -11.28 13.30 -12.76
CA GLU A 427 -11.05 12.58 -14.03
C GLU A 427 -10.32 11.25 -13.79
N MET A 428 -9.31 11.25 -12.91
CA MET A 428 -8.56 10.04 -12.58
C MET A 428 -9.39 9.03 -11.77
N SER A 429 -10.28 9.51 -10.90
CA SER A 429 -11.26 8.68 -10.19
C SER A 429 -12.15 7.92 -11.16
N GLU A 430 -12.68 8.60 -12.18
CA GLU A 430 -13.51 7.98 -13.21
C GLU A 430 -12.74 6.94 -14.04
N LYS A 431 -11.46 7.22 -14.36
CA LYS A 431 -10.58 6.25 -15.03
C LYS A 431 -10.30 5.03 -14.16
N GLY A 432 -9.98 5.21 -12.88
CA GLY A 432 -9.73 4.10 -11.94
C GLY A 432 -10.96 3.20 -11.77
N ARG A 433 -12.17 3.77 -11.74
CA ARG A 433 -13.41 2.97 -11.73
C ARG A 433 -13.60 2.20 -13.04
N LYS A 434 -13.32 2.83 -14.19
CA LYS A 434 -13.39 2.17 -15.51
C LYS A 434 -12.37 1.07 -15.69
N ALA A 435 -11.17 1.21 -15.13
CA ALA A 435 -10.10 0.21 -15.25
C ALA A 435 -10.51 -1.18 -14.72
N VAL A 436 -11.36 -1.23 -13.70
CA VAL A 436 -11.78 -2.48 -13.03
C VAL A 436 -13.12 -3.03 -13.51
N MET A 437 -13.86 -2.30 -14.36
CA MET A 437 -15.09 -2.81 -14.97
C MET A 437 -14.78 -3.76 -16.13
N ASP A 438 -15.77 -4.56 -16.55
CA ASP A 438 -15.68 -5.43 -17.73
C ASP A 438 -15.12 -4.67 -18.95
N GLY A 439 -14.03 -5.20 -19.53
CA GLY A 439 -13.32 -4.58 -20.66
C GLY A 439 -12.39 -3.42 -20.29
N GLY A 440 -12.28 -3.06 -19.01
CA GLY A 440 -11.30 -2.13 -18.47
C GLY A 440 -9.87 -2.67 -18.53
N SER A 441 -8.89 -1.78 -18.37
CA SER A 441 -7.46 -2.11 -18.46
C SER A 441 -7.03 -3.14 -17.42
N SER A 442 -7.39 -2.94 -16.16
CA SER A 442 -7.07 -3.86 -15.08
C SER A 442 -7.93 -5.12 -15.08
N PHE A 443 -9.20 -5.04 -15.50
CA PHE A 443 -10.02 -6.24 -15.75
C PHE A 443 -9.34 -7.16 -16.77
N THR A 444 -8.91 -6.59 -17.90
CA THR A 444 -8.21 -7.32 -18.97
C THR A 444 -6.87 -7.87 -18.48
N SER A 445 -6.13 -7.09 -17.68
CA SER A 445 -4.87 -7.55 -17.08
C SER A 445 -5.07 -8.73 -16.13
N ILE A 446 -6.17 -8.77 -15.36
CA ILE A 446 -6.50 -9.91 -14.50
C ILE A 446 -6.87 -11.12 -15.35
N THR A 447 -7.66 -10.95 -16.41
CA THR A 447 -7.98 -12.04 -17.34
C THR A 447 -6.72 -12.66 -17.94
N GLN A 448 -5.78 -11.84 -18.39
CA GLN A 448 -4.49 -12.30 -18.92
C GLN A 448 -3.67 -13.03 -17.85
N LEU A 449 -3.56 -12.45 -16.65
CA LEU A 449 -2.87 -13.06 -15.51
C LEU A 449 -3.43 -14.46 -15.19
N ILE A 450 -4.76 -14.63 -15.14
CA ILE A 450 -5.40 -15.91 -14.88
C ILE A 450 -5.07 -16.92 -15.99
N GLN A 451 -5.12 -16.50 -17.26
CA GLN A 451 -4.74 -17.35 -18.39
C GLN A 451 -3.29 -17.83 -18.27
N ASP A 452 -2.36 -16.94 -17.92
CA ASP A 452 -0.93 -17.27 -17.78
C ASP A 452 -0.63 -18.13 -16.53
N ILE A 453 -1.45 -18.02 -15.49
CA ILE A 453 -1.41 -18.88 -14.30
C ILE A 453 -1.94 -20.29 -14.63
N THR A 454 -3.16 -20.39 -15.19
CA THR A 454 -3.80 -21.69 -15.39
C THR A 454 -3.27 -22.44 -16.61
N GLY A 455 -2.64 -21.73 -17.54
CA GLY A 455 -2.28 -22.19 -18.88
C GLY A 455 -3.46 -22.02 -19.85
N ASN A 456 -3.15 -21.82 -21.13
CA ASN A 456 -4.14 -21.89 -22.21
C ASN A 456 -4.61 -23.34 -22.32
N ASN A 457 -5.85 -23.64 -21.95
CA ASN A 457 -6.49 -24.92 -22.30
C ASN A 457 -6.78 -24.97 -23.80
#